data_AF-A0AAV2DM97-F1
#
_entry.id   AF-A0AAV2DM97-F1
#
_cell.length_a   1.000
_cell.length_b   1.000
_cell.length_c   1.000
_cell.angle_alpha   90.00
_cell.angle_beta   90.00
_cell.angle_gamma   90.00
#
_symmetry.space_group_name_H-M   'P 1'
#
loop_
_entity.id
_entity.type
_entity.pdbx_description
1 polymer ?
#
loop_
_entity_poly.entity_id
_entity_poly.type
_entity_poly.pdbx_seq_one_letter_code
_entity_poly.pdbx_strand_id
1 'polypeptide(L)'
;MAASSIAVLTILIGIMIATTPFDGANAEDAAPPLYVCNGNVDAGMTPCVSKMATTLITRDPRRGGRTNQCSVNATTTLHAVAYCYDIDYLPLCRLCLQHATKKVMSSCPDRVGARINNTLCAFRYEAYSFF
;
A
#
# COMPACT_ATOMS: atom_id res chain seq x y z
N MET A 1 15.57 -23.80 -54.49
CA MET A 1 14.14 -23.50 -54.19
C MET A 1 13.60 -24.77 -53.53
N ALA A 2 13.28 -24.91 -52.25
CA ALA A 2 12.81 -23.98 -51.25
C ALA A 2 13.44 -24.34 -49.89
N ALA A 3 14.25 -23.44 -49.34
CA ALA A 3 14.82 -23.56 -48.00
C ALA A 3 14.74 -22.18 -47.32
N SER A 4 13.56 -21.55 -47.41
CA SER A 4 13.35 -20.16 -47.01
C SER A 4 12.05 -19.93 -46.24
N SER A 5 11.20 -20.95 -46.06
CA SER A 5 9.87 -20.76 -45.45
C SER A 5 9.78 -21.19 -43.98
N ILE A 6 10.60 -22.14 -43.53
CA ILE A 6 10.51 -22.68 -42.15
C ILE A 6 11.35 -21.83 -41.17
N ALA A 7 12.52 -21.35 -41.59
CA ALA A 7 13.38 -20.50 -40.77
C ALA A 7 12.76 -19.12 -40.49
N VAL A 8 11.95 -18.59 -41.43
CA VAL A 8 11.26 -17.30 -41.24
C VAL A 8 10.11 -17.44 -40.23
N LEU A 9 9.44 -18.60 -40.18
CA LEU A 9 8.32 -18.84 -39.27
C LEU A 9 8.78 -19.01 -37.81
N THR A 10 9.93 -19.65 -37.57
CA THR A 10 10.47 -19.82 -36.21
C THR A 10 11.08 -18.54 -35.65
N ILE A 11 11.64 -17.67 -36.51
CA ILE A 11 12.14 -16.35 -36.11
C ILE A 11 10.97 -15.43 -35.69
N LEU A 12 9.81 -15.51 -36.35
CA LEU A 12 8.63 -14.71 -36.00
C LEU A 12 8.00 -15.13 -34.67
N ILE A 13 8.00 -16.42 -34.33
CA ILE A 13 7.43 -16.93 -33.07
C ILE A 13 8.35 -16.63 -31.88
N GLY A 14 9.68 -16.60 -32.08
CA GLY A 14 10.64 -16.27 -31.03
C GLY A 14 10.68 -14.79 -30.61
N ILE A 15 10.15 -13.88 -31.43
CA ILE A 15 10.16 -12.43 -31.15
C ILE A 15 8.98 -11.99 -30.27
N MET A 16 7.92 -12.80 -30.15
CA MET A 16 6.73 -12.45 -29.35
C MET A 16 6.86 -12.71 -27.84
N ILE A 17 8.02 -13.19 -27.36
CA ILE A 17 8.21 -13.55 -25.94
C ILE A 17 9.20 -12.62 -25.21
N ALA A 18 9.66 -11.52 -25.83
CA ALA A 18 10.78 -10.73 -25.28
C ALA A 18 10.56 -9.21 -25.13
N THR A 19 9.36 -8.64 -25.33
CA THR A 19 9.20 -7.17 -25.17
C THR A 19 7.88 -6.66 -24.58
N THR A 20 6.99 -7.50 -24.06
CA THR A 20 6.06 -6.96 -23.06
C THR A 20 6.82 -6.95 -21.74
N PRO A 21 7.12 -5.79 -21.13
CA PRO A 21 7.19 -5.80 -19.68
C PRO A 21 5.90 -6.48 -19.20
N PHE A 22 5.99 -7.31 -18.18
CA PHE A 22 4.84 -7.59 -17.33
C PHE A 22 4.45 -6.23 -16.72
N ASP A 23 3.75 -5.40 -17.49
CA ASP A 23 2.99 -4.27 -17.01
C ASP A 23 1.90 -4.91 -16.16
N GLY A 24 2.24 -5.07 -14.88
CA GLY A 24 1.27 -5.47 -13.88
C GLY A 24 0.09 -4.53 -14.02
N ALA A 25 -1.07 -5.10 -14.33
CA ALA A 25 -2.39 -4.48 -14.30
C ALA A 25 -2.37 -2.97 -14.60
N ASN A 26 -2.69 -2.59 -15.84
CA ASN A 26 -3.09 -1.25 -16.22
C ASN A 26 -4.01 -0.65 -15.14
N ALA A 27 -3.45 0.20 -14.29
CA ALA A 27 -4.16 0.88 -13.22
C ALA A 27 -4.74 2.19 -13.77
N GLU A 28 -5.60 2.10 -14.79
CA GLU A 28 -6.35 3.25 -15.31
C GLU A 28 -7.88 3.08 -15.20
N ASP A 29 -8.38 1.92 -14.76
CA ASP A 29 -9.80 1.72 -14.39
C ASP A 29 -10.03 1.32 -12.93
N ALA A 30 -8.98 1.22 -12.12
CA ALA A 30 -9.12 1.21 -10.66
C ALA A 30 -9.07 2.67 -10.19
N ALA A 31 -10.19 3.20 -9.68
CA ALA A 31 -10.20 4.52 -9.05
C ALA A 31 -8.95 4.67 -8.16
N PRO A 32 -8.16 5.75 -8.33
CA PRO A 32 -6.90 5.89 -7.61
C PRO A 32 -7.17 5.76 -6.10
N PRO A 33 -6.28 5.08 -5.36
CA PRO A 33 -6.49 4.85 -3.94
C PRO A 33 -6.73 6.19 -3.24
N LEU A 34 -7.92 6.34 -2.65
CA LEU A 34 -8.32 7.61 -2.06
C LEU A 34 -7.54 7.78 -0.76
N TYR A 35 -6.49 8.60 -0.81
CA TYR A 35 -5.76 9.04 0.37
C TYR A 35 -6.15 10.47 0.72
N VAL A 36 -6.25 10.76 2.02
CA VAL A 36 -6.55 12.10 2.54
C VAL A 36 -5.52 12.41 3.62
N CYS A 37 -4.84 13.53 3.46
CA CYS A 37 -3.90 14.06 4.42
C CYS A 37 -4.58 15.13 5.29
N ASN A 38 -4.23 15.17 6.57
CA ASN A 38 -4.57 16.30 7.44
C ASN A 38 -3.84 17.57 6.94
N GLY A 39 -4.52 18.72 7.00
CA GLY A 39 -3.94 20.02 6.60
C GLY A 39 -2.79 20.47 7.51
N ASN A 40 -2.76 19.99 8.76
CA ASN A 40 -1.75 20.33 9.75
C ASN A 40 -0.49 19.46 9.60
N VAL A 41 0.68 20.09 9.76
CA VAL A 41 2.00 19.45 9.70
C VAL A 41 2.63 19.54 11.08
N ASP A 42 3.24 18.45 11.54
CA ASP A 42 4.04 18.41 12.77
C ASP A 42 5.29 17.55 12.57
N ALA A 43 6.44 18.06 12.98
CA ALA A 43 7.73 17.44 12.72
C ALA A 43 7.87 16.14 13.53
N GLY A 44 8.45 15.11 12.91
CA GLY A 44 8.72 13.84 13.61
C GLY A 44 7.52 12.90 13.70
N MET A 45 6.45 13.18 12.93
CA MET A 45 5.32 12.25 12.79
C MET A 45 5.73 10.98 12.02
N THR A 46 6.54 11.15 10.95
CA THR A 46 6.91 10.08 10.03
C THR A 46 7.58 8.85 10.69
N PRO A 47 8.55 9.00 11.62
CA PRO A 47 9.14 7.86 12.33
C PRO A 47 8.12 7.03 13.13
N CYS A 48 7.20 7.69 13.83
CA CYS A 48 6.16 7.01 14.59
C CYS A 48 5.19 6.26 13.67
N VAL A 49 4.76 6.87 12.56
CA VAL A 49 3.89 6.24 11.57
C VAL A 49 4.52 4.96 11.02
N SER A 50 5.80 5.00 10.64
CA SER A 50 6.56 3.83 10.15
C SER A 50 6.59 2.67 11.16
N LYS A 51 6.89 2.99 12.43
CA LYS A 51 6.95 2.00 13.52
C LYS A 51 5.60 1.34 13.76
N MET A 52 4.54 2.14 13.85
CA MET A 52 3.18 1.62 14.06
C MET A 52 2.74 0.76 12.90
N ALA A 53 2.95 1.21 11.66
CA ALA A 53 2.56 0.47 10.48
C ALA A 53 3.26 -0.89 10.37
N THR A 54 4.57 -0.95 10.64
CA THR A 54 5.32 -2.22 10.67
C THR A 54 4.72 -3.20 11.69
N THR A 55 4.33 -2.70 12.86
CA THR A 55 3.67 -3.51 13.90
C THR A 55 2.28 -3.98 13.45
N LEU A 56 1.52 -3.11 12.76
CA LEU A 56 0.18 -3.41 12.28
C LEU A 56 0.17 -4.40 11.11
N ILE A 57 1.19 -4.38 10.26
CA ILE A 57 1.37 -5.29 9.13
C ILE A 57 1.77 -6.70 9.58
N THR A 58 2.61 -6.80 10.61
CA THR A 58 3.11 -8.10 11.10
C THR A 58 2.04 -8.89 11.85
N ARG A 59 1.17 -8.20 12.60
CA ARG A 59 0.01 -8.79 13.28
C ARG A 59 -1.04 -9.26 12.27
N ASP A 60 -1.81 -10.31 12.61
CA ASP A 60 -2.91 -10.79 11.77
C ASP A 60 -4.10 -9.79 11.84
N PRO A 61 -4.40 -9.05 10.75
CA PRO A 61 -5.41 -8.00 10.77
C PRO A 61 -6.79 -8.50 10.28
N ARG A 62 -6.96 -9.81 10.02
CA ARG A 62 -8.17 -10.38 9.38
C ARG A 62 -9.46 -10.29 10.19
N ARG A 63 -9.41 -9.90 11.48
CA ARG A 63 -10.61 -9.79 12.33
C ARG A 63 -10.60 -8.46 13.09
N GLY A 64 -11.56 -7.59 12.78
CA GLY A 64 -11.90 -6.40 13.58
C GLY A 64 -10.95 -5.21 13.49
N GLY A 65 -9.96 -5.24 12.58
CA GLY A 65 -8.91 -4.24 12.53
C GLY A 65 -7.96 -4.29 13.74
N ARG A 66 -6.78 -3.71 13.56
CA ARG A 66 -5.73 -3.66 14.58
C ARG A 66 -5.39 -2.21 14.84
N THR A 67 -5.34 -1.86 16.11
CA THR A 67 -4.91 -0.55 16.55
C THR A 67 -3.49 -0.59 17.10
N ASN A 68 -2.80 0.53 17.01
CA ASN A 68 -1.51 0.76 17.64
C ASN A 68 -1.38 2.25 17.96
N GLN A 69 -0.44 2.60 18.83
CA GLN A 69 -0.15 3.99 19.17
C GLN A 69 1.34 4.23 19.34
N CYS A 70 1.75 5.48 19.17
CA CYS A 70 3.15 5.90 19.30
C CYS A 70 3.21 7.32 19.88
N SER A 71 3.92 7.49 20.99
CA SER A 71 4.23 8.81 21.54
C SER A 71 5.29 9.49 20.69
N VAL A 72 4.93 10.63 20.10
CA VAL A 72 5.84 11.45 19.30
C VAL A 72 6.65 12.36 20.22
N ASN A 73 5.98 12.93 21.23
CA ASN A 73 6.57 13.76 22.27
C ASN A 73 5.75 13.60 23.57
N ALA A 74 6.03 14.41 24.59
CA ALA A 74 5.37 14.34 25.90
C ALA A 74 3.86 14.64 25.88
N THR A 75 3.37 15.36 24.86
CA THR A 75 1.97 15.83 24.77
C THR A 75 1.20 15.22 23.60
N THR A 76 1.92 14.61 22.64
CA THR A 76 1.37 14.16 21.36
C THR A 76 1.56 12.66 21.21
N THR A 77 0.44 11.96 21.09
CA THR A 77 0.41 10.52 20.80
C THR A 77 -0.36 10.31 19.52
N LEU A 78 0.25 9.57 18.58
CA LEU A 78 -0.44 9.11 17.40
C LEU A 78 -1.20 7.82 17.69
N HIS A 79 -2.39 7.73 17.12
CA HIS A 79 -3.26 6.58 17.14
C HIS A 79 -3.42 6.09 15.71
N ALA A 80 -3.18 4.80 15.46
CA ALA A 80 -3.26 4.21 14.14
C ALA A 80 -4.15 2.97 14.15
N VAL A 81 -4.86 2.74 13.04
CA VAL A 81 -5.64 1.54 12.78
C VAL A 81 -5.34 1.00 11.39
N ALA A 82 -5.26 -0.32 11.27
CA ALA A 82 -5.15 -1.04 10.01
C ALA A 82 -6.18 -2.18 9.98
N TYR A 83 -6.88 -2.35 8.87
CA TYR A 83 -7.81 -3.45 8.68
C TYR A 83 -7.86 -3.90 7.23
N CYS A 84 -8.19 -5.16 7.00
CA CYS A 84 -8.36 -5.76 5.68
C CYS A 84 -9.83 -6.12 5.48
N TYR A 85 -10.35 -5.82 4.30
CA TYR A 85 -11.73 -6.14 3.93
C TYR A 85 -11.78 -7.57 3.41
N ASP A 86 -12.63 -8.43 3.99
CA ASP A 86 -13.09 -9.72 3.46
C ASP A 86 -12.02 -10.62 2.78
N ILE A 87 -10.78 -10.59 3.28
CA ILE A 87 -9.65 -11.36 2.73
C ILE A 87 -9.26 -12.47 3.70
N ASP A 88 -9.55 -13.71 3.28
CA ASP A 88 -9.08 -14.94 3.91
C ASP A 88 -7.63 -15.31 3.52
N TYR A 89 -6.91 -14.42 2.83
CA TYR A 89 -5.52 -14.65 2.44
C TYR A 89 -4.59 -13.55 2.98
N LEU A 90 -3.97 -13.85 4.13
CA LEU A 90 -3.11 -12.94 4.90
C LEU A 90 -2.00 -12.29 4.07
N PRO A 91 -1.33 -13.00 3.14
CA PRO A 91 -0.25 -12.38 2.37
C PRO A 91 -0.73 -11.22 1.47
N LEU A 92 -1.90 -11.34 0.82
CA LEU A 92 -2.46 -10.24 0.02
C LEU A 92 -2.83 -9.03 0.89
N CYS A 93 -3.43 -9.30 2.04
CA CYS A 93 -3.76 -8.27 3.01
C CYS A 93 -2.51 -7.52 3.51
N ARG A 94 -1.44 -8.26 3.86
CA ARG A 94 -0.15 -7.67 4.26
C ARG A 94 0.46 -6.83 3.15
N LEU A 95 0.44 -7.34 1.91
CA LEU A 95 0.95 -6.61 0.74
C LEU A 95 0.17 -5.30 0.53
N CYS A 96 -1.16 -5.35 0.66
CA CYS A 96 -1.99 -4.15 0.58
C CYS A 96 -1.60 -3.12 1.64
N LEU A 97 -1.48 -3.54 2.92
CA LEU A 97 -1.12 -2.63 4.00
C LEU A 97 0.29 -2.04 3.83
N GLN A 98 1.24 -2.82 3.31
CA GLN A 98 2.59 -2.34 2.96
C GLN A 98 2.52 -1.25 1.89
N HIS A 99 1.79 -1.48 0.81
CA HIS A 99 1.62 -0.50 -0.27
C HIS A 99 0.88 0.75 0.22
N ALA A 100 -0.21 0.57 0.97
CA ALA A 100 -1.01 1.64 1.53
C ALA A 100 -0.19 2.56 2.44
N THR A 101 0.56 1.97 3.38
CA THR A 101 1.41 2.73 4.30
C THR A 101 2.51 3.47 3.54
N LYS A 102 3.19 2.80 2.60
CA LYS A 102 4.25 3.43 1.79
C LYS A 102 3.71 4.63 1.02
N LYS A 103 2.52 4.50 0.43
CA LYS A 103 1.85 5.59 -0.31
C LYS A 103 1.47 6.75 0.62
N VAL A 104 0.96 6.46 1.81
CA VAL A 104 0.62 7.49 2.81
C VAL A 104 1.88 8.23 3.26
N MET A 105 2.97 7.53 3.55
CA MET A 105 4.21 8.17 3.98
C MET A 105 4.83 9.05 2.90
N SER A 106 4.72 8.67 1.62
CA SER A 106 5.23 9.50 0.53
C SER A 106 4.31 10.68 0.16
N SER A 107 2.99 10.52 0.33
CA SER A 107 2.01 11.53 -0.10
C SER A 107 1.63 12.50 1.03
N CYS A 108 1.74 12.07 2.29
CA CYS A 108 1.41 12.85 3.49
C CYS A 108 2.62 12.90 4.45
N PRO A 109 3.75 13.50 4.05
CA PRO A 109 4.92 13.61 4.93
C PRO A 109 4.61 14.49 6.15
N ASP A 110 4.98 14.02 7.34
CA ASP A 110 4.88 14.73 8.62
C ASP A 110 3.50 15.37 8.90
N ARG A 111 2.43 14.74 8.40
CA ARG A 111 1.06 15.18 8.64
C ARG A 111 0.55 14.67 9.98
N VAL A 112 -0.26 15.48 10.67
CA VAL A 112 -0.83 15.13 11.98
C VAL A 112 -1.82 13.95 11.90
N GLY A 113 -2.32 13.67 10.69
CA GLY A 113 -3.16 12.53 10.40
C GLY A 113 -3.19 12.24 8.91
N ALA A 114 -3.47 10.99 8.56
CA ALA A 114 -3.79 10.60 7.21
C ALA A 114 -4.62 9.33 7.19
N ARG A 115 -5.39 9.14 6.12
CA ARG A 115 -6.09 7.89 5.83
C ARG A 115 -5.89 7.51 4.38
N ILE A 116 -5.86 6.21 4.13
CA ILE A 116 -5.90 5.62 2.80
C ILE A 116 -6.86 4.43 2.82
N ASN A 117 -7.74 4.40 1.83
CA ASN A 117 -8.66 3.29 1.62
C ASN A 117 -8.38 2.70 0.24
N ASN A 118 -8.02 1.43 0.22
CA ASN A 118 -7.91 0.61 -0.98
C ASN A 118 -9.06 -0.41 -0.99
N THR A 119 -9.26 -1.08 -2.13
CA THR A 119 -10.25 -2.16 -2.25
C THR A 119 -10.03 -3.30 -1.26
N LEU A 120 -8.78 -3.57 -0.89
CA LEU A 120 -8.41 -4.72 -0.06
C LEU A 120 -8.12 -4.37 1.41
N CYS A 121 -7.75 -3.12 1.70
CA CYS A 121 -7.35 -2.72 3.04
C CYS A 121 -7.49 -1.22 3.25
N ALA A 122 -7.47 -0.83 4.52
CA ALA A 122 -7.41 0.57 4.93
C ALA A 122 -6.36 0.76 6.01
N PHE A 123 -5.74 1.94 5.98
CA PHE A 123 -4.81 2.41 7.00
C PHE A 123 -5.16 3.85 7.36
N ARG A 124 -5.24 4.13 8.64
CA ARG A 124 -5.54 5.47 9.15
C ARG A 124 -4.72 5.76 10.39
N TYR A 125 -4.19 6.96 10.51
CA TYR A 125 -3.63 7.47 11.75
C TYR A 125 -4.05 8.92 12.00
N GLU A 126 -4.13 9.30 13.27
CA GLU A 126 -4.47 10.65 13.74
C GLU A 126 -3.76 10.92 15.08
N ALA A 127 -3.55 12.19 15.43
CA ALA A 127 -3.04 12.60 16.74
C ALA A 127 -4.09 12.62 17.87
N TYR A 128 -5.36 12.32 17.55
CA TYR A 128 -6.42 12.12 18.54
C TYR A 128 -6.86 10.66 18.56
N SER A 129 -7.32 10.17 19.71
CA SER A 129 -7.89 8.82 19.81
C SER A 129 -9.26 8.76 19.15
N PHE A 130 -9.50 7.74 18.33
CA PHE A 130 -10.75 7.53 17.59
C PHE A 130 -11.34 6.11 17.77
N PHE A 131 -10.81 5.37 18.74
CA PHE A 131 -11.25 4.03 19.14
C PHE A 131 -11.38 3.94 20.66
#